data_AF-A0AAD8JBZ0-F1
#
_entry.id   AF-A0AAD8JBZ0-F1
#
_cell.length_a   1.000
_cell.length_b   1.000
_cell.length_c   1.000
_cell.angle_alpha   90.00
_cell.angle_beta   90.00
_cell.angle_gamma   90.00
#
_symmetry.space_group_name_H-M   'P 1'
#
loop_
_entity.id
_entity.type
_entity.pdbx_description
1 polymer ?
#
loop_
_entity_poly.entity_id
_entity_poly.type
_entity_poly.pdbx_seq_one_letter_code
_entity_poly.pdbx_strand_id
1 'polypeptide(L)'
;MVTYVFVNLTKKAVKNVKLKGGKHNFIRKAGCGTWDGQTKKTEIRDFNGDLIGERRILSFEINEASGLEDLSRLGYWRMQEYIFCGINKNIPNVANTVLCKIKLDYSKSPAIKLKEGVLEGVATDGCSKEGILEAFH
;
A
#
# COMPACT_ATOMS: atom_id res chain seq x y z
N MET A 1 16.49 -0.52 -0.41
CA MET A 1 16.06 -0.77 0.99
C MET A 1 14.87 -1.71 0.98
N VAL A 2 14.79 -2.64 1.95
CA VAL A 2 13.63 -3.52 2.16
C VAL A 2 13.24 -3.45 3.62
N THR A 3 11.95 -3.27 3.90
CA THR A 3 11.39 -3.17 5.25
C THR A 3 10.20 -4.12 5.38
N TYR A 4 10.04 -4.74 6.55
CA TYR A 4 8.91 -5.61 6.87
C TYR A 4 8.13 -4.99 8.03
N VAL A 5 6.80 -4.92 7.91
CA VAL A 5 5.94 -4.27 8.91
C VAL A 5 4.67 -5.11 9.11
N PHE A 6 4.24 -5.29 10.36
CA PHE A 6 2.92 -5.83 10.67
C PHE A 6 1.92 -4.70 10.84
N VAL A 7 0.75 -4.81 10.20
CA VAL A 7 -0.20 -3.71 10.11
C VAL A 7 -1.60 -4.19 10.41
N ASN A 8 -2.27 -3.54 11.35
CA ASN A 8 -3.69 -3.77 11.60
C ASN A 8 -4.55 -3.03 10.58
N LEU A 9 -5.31 -3.78 9.77
CA LEU A 9 -6.30 -3.23 8.87
C LEU A 9 -7.48 -2.72 9.68
N THR A 10 -7.57 -1.40 9.85
CA THR A 10 -8.78 -0.79 10.40
C THR A 10 -9.91 -0.90 9.38
N LYS A 11 -11.14 -1.19 9.82
CA LYS A 11 -12.34 -1.32 8.97
C LYS A 11 -12.57 -0.10 8.06
N LYS A 12 -12.04 1.07 8.42
CA LYS A 12 -12.16 2.34 7.67
C LYS A 12 -11.31 2.40 6.38
N ALA A 13 -10.30 1.55 6.22
CA ALA A 13 -9.46 1.54 5.02
C ALA A 13 -10.16 0.92 3.78
N VAL A 14 -11.36 0.36 3.95
CA VAL A 14 -12.15 -0.23 2.86
C VAL A 14 -13.21 0.75 2.39
N LYS A 15 -12.81 1.92 1.86
CA LYS A 15 -13.70 2.61 0.92
C LYS A 15 -13.58 1.88 -0.41
N ASN A 16 -14.51 0.94 -0.64
CA ASN A 16 -14.74 0.31 -1.93
C ASN A 16 -15.10 1.41 -2.96
N VAL A 17 -14.10 2.04 -3.57
CA VAL A 17 -14.37 2.93 -4.70
C VAL A 17 -14.62 2.03 -5.90
N LYS A 18 -15.90 1.89 -6.28
CA LYS A 18 -16.28 1.35 -7.60
C LYS A 18 -15.74 2.32 -8.66
N LEU A 19 -14.50 2.12 -9.10
CA LEU A 19 -14.05 2.72 -10.36
C LEU A 19 -14.79 2.01 -11.49
N LYS A 20 -15.38 2.80 -12.40
CA LYS A 20 -16.12 2.30 -13.58
C LYS A 20 -15.20 1.32 -14.34
N GLY A 21 -15.52 0.02 -14.28
CA GLY A 21 -14.73 -1.05 -14.88
C GLY A 21 -14.15 -2.06 -13.89
N GLY A 22 -15.01 -2.77 -13.15
CA GLY A 22 -14.77 -4.15 -12.67
C GLY A 22 -13.56 -4.47 -11.77
N LYS A 23 -12.71 -3.51 -11.39
CA LYS A 23 -11.59 -3.75 -10.47
C LYS A 23 -11.89 -3.12 -9.11
N HIS A 24 -12.14 -3.97 -8.12
CA HIS A 24 -12.14 -3.58 -6.71
C HIS A 24 -10.69 -3.27 -6.32
N ASN A 25 -10.23 -2.05 -6.61
CA ASN A 25 -8.92 -1.60 -6.22
C ASN A 25 -8.96 -1.15 -4.76
N PHE A 26 -7.98 -1.64 -4.02
CA PHE A 26 -7.81 -1.33 -2.62
C PHE A 26 -6.81 -0.17 -2.52
N ILE A 27 -7.26 0.97 -2.01
CA ILE A 27 -6.50 2.22 -1.96
C ILE A 27 -6.31 2.61 -0.48
N ARG A 28 -5.06 2.78 -0.04
CA ARG A 28 -4.74 3.37 1.29
C ARG A 28 -4.04 4.71 1.10
N LYS A 29 -4.47 5.76 1.80
CA LYS A 29 -3.72 7.02 1.88
C LYS A 29 -2.53 6.87 2.82
N ALA A 30 -1.37 7.39 2.43
CA ALA A 30 -0.17 7.54 3.26
C ALA A 30 0.52 8.85 2.88
N GLY A 31 0.71 9.77 3.84
CA GLY A 31 1.32 11.08 3.57
C GLY A 31 0.79 11.76 2.30
N CYS A 32 1.71 12.11 1.40
CA CYS A 32 1.53 12.77 0.10
C CYS A 32 0.81 11.93 -0.99
N GLY A 33 0.38 10.70 -0.69
CA GLY A 33 -0.03 9.78 -1.75
C GLY A 33 -0.89 8.61 -1.30
N THR A 34 -0.99 7.62 -2.18
CA THR A 34 -1.79 6.42 -1.96
C THR A 34 -1.09 5.16 -2.42
N TRP A 35 -1.26 4.08 -1.66
CA TRP A 35 -0.95 2.72 -2.09
C TRP A 35 -2.12 2.17 -2.91
N ASP A 36 -1.90 1.92 -4.22
CA ASP A 36 -2.89 1.33 -5.12
C ASP A 36 -2.57 -0.13 -5.46
N GLY A 37 -3.62 -0.96 -5.50
CA GLY A 37 -3.54 -2.39 -5.79
C GLY A 37 -3.22 -2.68 -7.26
N GLN A 38 -2.03 -3.21 -7.51
CA GLN A 38 -1.54 -3.53 -8.86
C GLN A 38 -1.99 -4.91 -9.34
N THR A 39 -2.15 -5.86 -8.41
CA THR A 39 -2.54 -7.24 -8.73
C THR A 39 -3.80 -7.65 -7.97
N LYS A 40 -4.52 -8.63 -8.54
CA LYS A 40 -5.48 -9.42 -7.75
C LYS A 40 -4.72 -10.17 -6.65
N LYS A 41 -5.48 -10.64 -5.65
CA LYS A 41 -4.94 -11.55 -4.64
C LYS A 41 -4.52 -12.87 -5.29
N THR A 42 -3.36 -13.38 -4.88
CA THR A 42 -2.83 -14.68 -5.28
C THR A 42 -2.73 -15.55 -4.03
N GLU A 43 -3.25 -16.77 -4.10
CA GLU A 43 -3.15 -17.72 -3.00
C GLU A 43 -1.70 -18.08 -2.70
N ILE A 44 -1.42 -18.33 -1.42
CA ILE A 44 -0.19 -18.91 -0.92
C ILE A 44 -0.58 -20.23 -0.26
N ARG A 45 0.02 -21.30 -0.76
CA ARG A 45 -0.16 -22.65 -0.24
C ARG A 45 1.13 -23.15 0.40
N ASP A 46 0.99 -23.98 1.42
CA ASP A 46 2.13 -24.67 2.02
C ASP A 46 2.61 -25.83 1.13
N PHE A 47 3.56 -26.62 1.64
CA PHE A 47 4.09 -27.77 0.91
C PHE A 47 3.08 -28.92 0.73
N ASN A 48 2.04 -29.00 1.57
CA ASN A 48 0.96 -29.97 1.46
C ASN A 48 -0.14 -29.52 0.50
N GLY A 49 -0.08 -28.26 0.03
CA GLY A 49 -1.13 -27.66 -0.79
C GLY A 49 -2.22 -26.96 0.03
N ASP A 50 -2.08 -26.88 1.35
CA ASP A 50 -3.03 -26.21 2.24
C ASP A 50 -2.93 -24.69 2.09
N LEU A 51 -4.07 -24.01 2.03
CA LEU A 51 -4.13 -22.56 1.94
C LEU A 51 -3.69 -21.94 3.26
N ILE A 52 -2.59 -21.18 3.23
CA ILE A 52 -2.02 -20.50 4.40
C ILE A 52 -2.12 -18.98 4.32
N GLY A 53 -2.42 -18.43 3.13
CA GLY A 53 -2.63 -17.01 2.97
C GLY A 53 -2.89 -16.57 1.55
N GLU A 54 -2.94 -15.25 1.39
CA GLU A 54 -3.04 -14.57 0.12
C GLU A 54 -1.97 -13.47 0.05
N ARG A 55 -1.46 -13.18 -1.15
CA ARG A 55 -0.60 -12.03 -1.40
C ARG A 55 -1.16 -11.12 -2.48
N ARG A 56 -0.82 -9.84 -2.41
CA ARG A 56 -1.03 -8.89 -3.52
C ARG A 56 0.08 -7.86 -3.58
N ILE A 57 0.26 -7.25 -4.75
CA ILE A 57 1.24 -6.19 -4.97
C ILE A 57 0.52 -4.85 -4.99
N LEU A 58 1.07 -3.87 -4.28
CA LEU A 58 0.67 -2.48 -4.33
C LEU A 58 1.86 -1.61 -4.75
N SER A 59 1.59 -0.47 -5.35
CA SER A 59 2.57 0.59 -5.59
C SER A 59 2.10 1.90 -4.99
N PHE A 60 3.03 2.73 -4.56
CA PHE A 60 2.71 4.05 -4.05
C PHE A 60 2.64 5.05 -5.21
N GLU A 61 1.55 5.81 -5.25
CA GLU A 61 1.30 6.92 -6.17
C GLU A 61 1.31 8.23 -5.38
N ILE A 62 2.14 9.19 -5.80
CA ILE A 62 2.18 10.54 -5.23
C ILE A 62 1.03 11.33 -5.84
N ASN A 63 0.14 11.85 -4.99
CA ASN A 63 -1.09 12.54 -5.42
C ASN A 63 -1.12 14.01 -4.99
N GLU A 64 -0.22 14.42 -4.10
CA GLU A 64 -0.09 15.79 -3.58
C GLU A 64 1.28 16.34 -3.99
N ALA A 65 1.29 17.54 -4.59
CA ALA A 65 2.49 18.16 -5.19
C ALA A 65 3.27 19.08 -4.23
N SER A 66 2.72 19.39 -3.05
CA SER A 66 3.34 20.32 -2.10
C SER A 66 4.65 19.77 -1.54
N GLY A 67 5.71 20.59 -1.60
CA GLY A 67 7.00 20.26 -0.98
C GLY A 67 7.83 19.18 -1.67
N LEU A 68 7.56 18.89 -2.95
CA LEU A 68 8.37 17.96 -3.75
C LEU A 68 9.65 18.63 -4.27
N GLU A 69 10.66 18.72 -3.40
CA GLU A 69 11.92 19.36 -3.76
C GLU A 69 12.83 18.48 -4.64
N ASP A 70 12.65 17.15 -4.66
CA ASP A 70 13.37 16.27 -5.58
C ASP A 70 12.71 14.89 -5.78
N LEU A 71 11.94 14.75 -6.86
CA LEU A 71 11.31 13.49 -7.26
C LEU A 71 12.31 12.34 -7.48
N SER A 72 13.54 12.65 -7.89
CA SER A 72 14.55 11.62 -8.18
C SER A 72 15.02 10.91 -6.91
N ARG A 73 14.89 11.57 -5.74
CA ARG A 73 15.26 11.01 -4.43
C ARG A 73 14.15 10.18 -3.78
N LEU A 74 12.94 10.21 -4.32
CA LEU A 74 11.79 9.48 -3.79
C LEU A 74 11.71 8.04 -4.29
N GLY A 75 12.17 7.78 -5.52
CA GLY A 75 12.20 6.46 -6.16
C GLY A 75 10.83 5.76 -6.27
N TYR A 76 10.82 4.55 -6.81
CA TYR A 76 9.60 3.76 -6.93
C TYR A 76 9.38 2.86 -5.71
N TRP A 77 8.23 3.01 -5.07
CA TRP A 77 7.84 2.20 -3.92
C TRP A 77 6.89 1.08 -4.31
N ARG A 78 7.23 -0.15 -3.90
CA ARG A 78 6.41 -1.34 -4.08
C ARG A 78 6.20 -2.05 -2.75
N MET A 79 4.98 -2.49 -2.53
CA MET A 79 4.58 -3.32 -1.40
C MET A 79 4.11 -4.68 -1.88
N GLN A 80 4.50 -5.71 -1.13
CA GLN A 80 3.82 -7.01 -1.13
C GLN A 80 3.08 -7.13 0.19
N GLU A 81 1.76 -7.14 0.13
CA GLU A 81 0.90 -7.35 1.29
C GLU A 81 0.56 -8.84 1.37
N TYR A 82 0.76 -9.43 2.55
CA TYR A 82 0.50 -10.82 2.87
C TYR A 82 -0.60 -10.89 3.92
N ILE A 83 -1.70 -11.53 3.56
CA ILE A 83 -2.86 -11.75 4.41
C ILE A 83 -2.83 -13.20 4.82
N PHE A 84 -2.82 -13.46 6.12
CA PHE A 84 -2.94 -14.81 6.63
C PHE A 84 -4.39 -15.25 6.55
N CYS A 85 -4.65 -16.27 5.72
CA CYS A 85 -5.96 -16.85 5.49
C CYS A 85 -5.77 -18.35 5.60
N GLY A 86 -6.40 -19.01 6.57
CA GLY A 86 -6.39 -20.47 6.64
C GLY A 86 -5.53 -21.12 7.72
N ILE A 87 -5.03 -20.41 8.73
CA ILE A 87 -4.36 -21.07 9.87
C ILE A 87 -5.21 -20.97 11.15
N ASN A 88 -5.68 -22.16 11.54
CA ASN A 88 -6.43 -22.59 12.71
C ASN A 88 -7.92 -22.24 12.79
N LYS A 89 -8.77 -23.25 12.54
CA LYS A 89 -10.15 -23.36 13.06
C LYS A 89 -10.25 -23.14 14.58
N ASN A 90 -9.11 -23.16 15.28
CA ASN A 90 -8.98 -23.02 16.73
C ASN A 90 -8.38 -21.66 17.17
N ILE A 91 -8.01 -20.76 16.25
CA ILE A 91 -7.63 -19.40 16.63
C ILE A 91 -8.83 -18.49 16.33
N PRO A 92 -9.52 -17.99 17.37
CA PRO A 92 -10.63 -17.07 17.18
C PRO A 92 -10.12 -15.84 16.44
N ASN A 93 -10.61 -15.68 15.20
CA ASN A 93 -10.47 -14.48 14.39
C ASN A 93 -9.04 -13.91 14.39
N VAL A 94 -8.09 -14.65 13.81
CA VAL A 94 -6.72 -14.17 13.61
C VAL A 94 -6.81 -12.80 12.97
N ALA A 95 -6.26 -11.83 13.70
CA ALA A 95 -6.50 -10.41 13.59
C ALA A 95 -6.51 -9.87 12.16
N ASN A 96 -7.09 -8.68 11.99
CA ASN A 96 -6.92 -7.82 10.82
C ASN A 96 -5.44 -7.46 10.54
N THR A 97 -4.46 -8.17 11.09
CA THR A 97 -3.05 -7.92 10.91
C THR A 97 -2.56 -8.54 9.60
N VAL A 98 -1.94 -7.74 8.75
CA VAL A 98 -1.22 -8.18 7.55
C VAL A 98 0.27 -7.99 7.74
N LEU A 99 1.08 -8.78 7.02
CA LEU A 99 2.51 -8.52 6.87
C LEU A 99 2.74 -7.77 5.56
N CYS A 100 3.46 -6.67 5.61
CA CYS A 100 3.84 -5.88 4.44
C CYS A 100 5.35 -5.95 4.24
N LYS A 101 5.77 -6.40 3.05
CA LYS A 101 7.15 -6.24 2.58
C LYS A 101 7.23 -5.03 1.65
N ILE A 102 7.99 -4.02 2.04
CA ILE A 102 8.09 -2.74 1.34
C ILE A 102 9.48 -2.63 0.74
N LYS A 103 9.54 -2.30 -0.55
CA LYS A 103 10.79 -2.12 -1.30
C LYS A 103 10.79 -0.76 -1.99
N LEU A 104 11.87 -0.03 -1.78
CA LEU A 104 12.22 1.17 -2.54
C LEU A 104 13.21 0.79 -3.65
N ASP A 105 12.88 1.17 -4.88
CA ASP A 105 13.66 0.97 -6.09
C ASP A 105 14.07 2.33 -6.68
N TYR A 106 15.34 2.70 -6.51
CA TYR A 106 15.91 3.95 -7.01
C TYR A 106 16.20 3.93 -8.52
N SER A 107 16.22 2.76 -9.17
CA SER A 107 16.43 2.71 -10.62
C SER A 107 15.15 3.03 -11.40
N LYS A 108 14.07 3.40 -10.72
CA LYS A 108 12.77 3.72 -11.30
C LYS A 108 12.24 5.02 -10.72
N SER A 109 11.64 5.82 -11.59
CA SER A 109 10.95 7.04 -11.19
C SER A 109 9.73 6.73 -10.30
N PRO A 110 9.39 7.62 -9.36
CA PRO A 110 8.16 7.50 -8.58
C PRO A 110 6.93 7.50 -9.50
N ALA A 111 5.86 6.81 -9.08
CA ALA A 111 4.57 6.95 -9.74
C ALA A 111 3.89 8.24 -9.24
N ILE A 112 3.45 9.09 -10.16
CA ILE A 112 2.86 10.39 -9.86
C ILE A 112 1.49 10.47 -10.52
N LYS A 113 0.46 10.84 -9.76
CA LYS A 113 -0.91 11.01 -10.23
C LYS A 113 -1.55 12.20 -9.51
N LEU A 114 -1.11 13.39 -9.90
CA LEU A 114 -1.67 14.64 -9.38
C LEU A 114 -3.11 14.82 -9.85
N LYS A 115 -3.97 15.33 -8.97
CA LYS A 115 -5.29 15.82 -9.38
C LYS A 115 -5.12 17.17 -10.05
N GLU A 116 -5.72 17.36 -11.23
CA GLU A 116 -5.85 18.68 -11.84
C GLU A 116 -6.61 19.62 -10.88
N GLY A 117 -6.02 20.79 -10.57
CA GLY A 117 -6.71 21.89 -9.87
C GLY A 117 -6.35 22.14 -8.41
N VAL A 118 -5.31 21.53 -7.82
CA VAL A 118 -4.81 21.92 -6.48
C VAL A 118 -3.48 22.67 -6.61
N LEU A 119 -3.57 23.88 -7.14
CA LEU A 119 -2.60 24.94 -6.87
C LEU A 119 -3.29 25.88 -5.90
N GLU A 120 -3.11 25.68 -4.60
CA GLU A 120 -2.95 26.74 -3.61
C GLU A 120 -2.83 26.17 -2.19
N GLY A 121 -1.67 26.43 -1.59
CA GLY A 121 -1.45 26.70 -0.17
C GLY A 121 -2.19 25.88 0.87
N VAL A 122 -1.64 24.71 1.22
CA VAL A 122 -1.53 24.30 2.63
C VAL A 122 -0.16 23.66 2.80
N ALA A 123 0.66 24.19 3.69
CA ALA A 123 1.90 23.53 4.11
C ALA A 123 1.51 22.26 4.89
N THR A 124 1.47 21.13 4.20
CA THR A 124 1.50 19.80 4.80
C THR A 124 2.94 19.30 4.74
N ASP A 125 3.34 18.53 5.75
CA ASP A 125 4.65 17.89 5.80
C ASP A 125 5.00 17.28 4.43
N GLY A 126 6.13 17.70 3.87
CA GLY A 126 6.55 17.31 2.54
C GLY A 126 6.58 15.79 2.35
N CYS A 127 6.60 15.34 1.10
CA CYS A 127 6.60 13.92 0.76
C CYS A 127 7.88 13.23 1.27
N SER A 128 7.86 12.74 2.51
CA SER A 128 8.97 12.10 3.21
C SER A 128 8.86 10.57 3.15
N LYS A 129 9.98 9.88 3.38
CA LYS A 129 9.98 8.40 3.42
C LYS A 129 9.10 7.89 4.56
N GLU A 130 9.10 8.62 5.67
CA GLU A 130 8.34 8.37 6.87
C GLU A 130 6.84 8.51 6.56
N GLY A 131 6.42 9.58 5.89
CA GLY A 131 5.04 9.80 5.48
C GLY A 131 4.50 8.72 4.51
N ILE A 132 5.35 8.17 3.65
CA ILE A 132 4.99 7.04 2.76
C ILE A 132 4.70 5.75 3.56
N LEU A 133 5.36 5.59 4.71
CA LEU A 133 5.23 4.44 5.61
C LEU A 133 4.13 4.63 6.68
N GLU A 134 3.62 5.85 6.88
CA GLU A 134 2.58 6.15 7.89
C GLU A 134 1.27 5.40 7.70
N ALA A 135 0.94 4.90 6.49
CA ALA A 135 -0.26 4.09 6.29
C ALA A 135 -0.27 2.77 7.10
N PHE A 136 0.83 2.46 7.79
CA PHE A 136 1.10 1.19 8.43
C PHE A 136 1.35 1.29 9.94
N HIS A 137 1.28 2.50 10.52
CA HIS A 137 1.34 2.78 11.96
C HIS A 137 -0.07 3.08 12.49
#